data_AF-A0A7U3ZKG3-F1
#
_entry.id   AF-A0A7U3ZKG3-F1
#
_cell.length_a   1.000
_cell.length_b   1.000
_cell.length_c   1.000
_cell.angle_alpha   90.00
_cell.angle_beta   90.00
_cell.angle_gamma   90.00
#
_symmetry.space_group_name_H-M   'P 1'
#
loop_
_entity.id
_entity.type
_entity.pdbx_description
1 polymer ?
#
loop_
_entity_poly.entity_id
_entity_poly.type
_entity_poly.pdbx_seq_one_letter_code
_entity_poly.pdbx_strand_id
1 'polypeptide(L)'
;MSKHRKSWSETEIENILQHYQQHGITATVRHFNVSSSMIYRWQSIKDAPKTEGQSIIFRADYHRLLRENQLLKELVAEKELEIRVKDALLKKTVYQNKSG
;
A
#
# COMPACT_ATOMS: atom_id res chain seq x y z
N MET A 1 -10.85 -6.95 -32.75
CA MET A 1 -11.75 -5.85 -32.34
C MET A 1 -11.31 -5.34 -30.98
N SER A 2 -10.54 -4.24 -30.95
CA SER A 2 -10.13 -3.61 -29.70
C SER A 2 -11.40 -3.10 -28.99
N LYS A 3 -11.73 -3.67 -27.83
CA LYS A 3 -12.81 -3.16 -26.98
C LYS A 3 -12.33 -1.83 -26.42
N HIS A 4 -12.62 -0.73 -27.12
CA HIS A 4 -12.40 0.62 -26.60
C HIS A 4 -13.17 0.75 -25.29
N ARG A 5 -12.43 0.73 -24.18
CA ARG A 5 -12.99 0.85 -22.85
C ARG A 5 -13.33 2.32 -22.66
N LYS A 6 -14.63 2.64 -22.63
CA LYS A 6 -15.11 3.99 -22.33
C LYS A 6 -14.56 4.41 -20.97
N SER A 7 -13.76 5.47 -20.95
CA SER A 7 -13.32 6.16 -19.74
C SER A 7 -14.39 7.15 -19.32
N TRP A 8 -14.59 7.29 -18.01
CA TRP A 8 -15.53 8.25 -17.43
C TRP A 8 -14.75 9.23 -16.57
N SER A 9 -15.03 10.51 -16.70
CA SER A 9 -14.47 11.52 -15.80
C SER A 9 -15.16 11.48 -14.44
N GLU A 10 -14.54 12.06 -13.42
CA GLU A 10 -15.12 12.11 -12.08
C GLU A 10 -16.44 12.92 -12.05
N THR A 11 -16.51 14.01 -12.82
CA THR A 11 -17.72 14.83 -12.96
C THR A 11 -18.85 14.09 -13.67
N GLU A 12 -18.53 13.27 -14.69
CA GLU A 12 -19.52 12.43 -15.36
C GLU A 12 -20.07 11.36 -14.42
N ILE A 13 -19.21 10.71 -13.63
CA ILE A 13 -19.62 9.70 -12.64
C ILE A 13 -20.57 10.33 -11.61
N GLU A 14 -20.27 11.53 -11.14
CA GLU A 14 -21.11 12.23 -10.17
C GLU A 14 -22.50 12.55 -10.71
N ASN A 15 -22.58 13.07 -11.95
CA ASN A 15 -23.85 13.33 -12.63
C ASN A 15 -24.68 12.05 -12.81
N ILE A 16 -24.03 10.94 -13.17
CA ILE A 16 -24.69 9.63 -13.33
C ILE A 16 -25.25 9.14 -12.00
N LEU A 17 -24.48 9.25 -10.92
CA LEU A 17 -24.91 8.84 -9.59
C LEU A 17 -26.07 9.71 -9.08
N GLN A 18 -26.03 11.02 -9.30
CA GLN A 18 -27.13 11.92 -8.93
C GLN A 18 -28.43 11.54 -9.66
N HIS A 19 -28.36 11.32 -10.97
CA HIS A 19 -29.52 10.88 -11.75
C HIS A 19 -30.02 9.50 -11.30
N TYR A 20 -29.12 8.59 -10.94
CA TYR A 20 -29.47 7.29 -10.35
C TYR A 20 -30.25 7.42 -9.04
N GLN A 21 -29.87 8.34 -8.14
CA GLN A 21 -30.59 8.57 -6.90
C GLN A 21 -31.99 9.16 -7.14
N GLN A 22 -32.16 9.97 -8.18
CA GLN A 22 -33.44 10.64 -8.49
C GLN A 22 -34.41 9.78 -9.31
N HIS A 23 -33.90 9.00 -10.26
CA HIS A 23 -34.71 8.31 -11.28
C HIS A 23 -34.57 6.78 -11.27
N GLY A 24 -33.66 6.24 -10.45
CA GLY A 24 -33.41 4.81 -10.33
C GLY A 24 -32.57 4.21 -11.47
N ILE A 25 -32.20 2.94 -11.31
CA ILE A 25 -31.20 2.27 -12.16
C ILE A 25 -31.61 2.19 -13.63
N THR A 26 -32.87 1.85 -13.91
CA THR A 26 -33.35 1.56 -15.27
C THR A 26 -33.35 2.82 -16.14
N ALA A 27 -33.73 3.96 -15.57
CA ALA A 27 -33.70 5.25 -16.26
C ALA A 27 -32.26 5.69 -16.54
N THR A 28 -31.36 5.58 -15.55
CA THR A 28 -29.96 6.00 -15.68
C THR A 28 -29.17 5.17 -16.67
N VAL A 29 -29.35 3.84 -16.68
CA VAL A 29 -28.69 2.94 -17.65
C VAL A 29 -29.04 3.35 -19.08
N ARG A 30 -30.32 3.67 -19.34
CA ARG A 30 -30.79 4.10 -20.67
C ARG A 30 -30.29 5.50 -21.02
N HIS A 31 -30.33 6.44 -20.08
CA HIS A 31 -29.95 7.82 -20.32
C HIS A 31 -28.45 7.98 -20.62
N PHE A 32 -27.58 7.33 -19.84
CA PHE A 32 -26.13 7.49 -19.95
C PHE A 32 -25.45 6.36 -20.74
N ASN A 33 -26.20 5.34 -21.16
CA ASN A 33 -25.67 4.14 -21.81
C ASN A 33 -24.50 3.52 -21.03
N VAL A 34 -24.73 3.35 -19.73
CA VAL A 34 -23.76 2.79 -18.77
C VAL A 34 -24.32 1.53 -18.15
N SER A 35 -23.48 0.53 -17.88
CA SER A 35 -23.98 -0.71 -17.28
C SER A 35 -24.39 -0.50 -15.82
N SER A 36 -25.45 -1.19 -15.40
CA SER A 36 -25.92 -1.16 -14.01
C SER A 36 -24.83 -1.57 -13.02
N SER A 37 -24.01 -2.56 -13.40
CA SER A 37 -22.84 -3.00 -12.64
C SER A 37 -21.82 -1.89 -12.38
N MET A 38 -21.64 -0.98 -13.33
CA MET A 38 -20.71 0.13 -13.19
C MET A 38 -21.28 1.19 -12.22
N ILE A 39 -22.58 1.48 -12.32
CA ILE A 39 -23.27 2.39 -11.41
C ILE A 39 -23.19 1.87 -9.96
N TYR A 40 -23.52 0.60 -9.72
CA TYR A 40 -23.43 0.01 -8.38
C TYR A 40 -22.00 0.01 -7.84
N ARG A 41 -21.01 -0.24 -8.70
CA ARG A 41 -19.61 -0.14 -8.31
C ARG A 41 -19.26 1.27 -7.86
N TRP A 42 -19.62 2.31 -8.63
CA TRP A 42 -19.34 3.69 -8.24
C TRP A 42 -20.07 4.09 -6.96
N GLN A 43 -21.32 3.68 -6.80
CA GLN A 43 -22.09 3.87 -5.57
C GLN A 43 -21.37 3.23 -4.38
N SER A 44 -20.91 1.98 -4.51
CA SER A 44 -20.17 1.29 -3.44
C SER A 44 -18.84 1.96 -3.08
N ILE A 45 -18.17 2.60 -4.03
CA ILE A 45 -16.92 3.33 -3.79
C ILE A 45 -17.20 4.69 -3.11
N LYS A 46 -18.32 5.36 -3.46
CA LYS A 46 -18.76 6.60 -2.79
C LYS A 46 -19.28 6.34 -1.37
N ASP A 47 -19.98 5.23 -1.17
CA ASP A 47 -20.56 4.83 0.12
C ASP A 47 -19.54 4.15 1.04
N ALA A 48 -18.46 3.60 0.47
CA ALA A 48 -17.34 3.14 1.27
C ALA A 48 -16.85 4.31 2.13
N PRO A 49 -16.66 4.12 3.45
CA PRO A 49 -16.16 5.16 4.31
C PRO A 49 -14.88 5.69 3.69
N LYS A 50 -14.94 6.95 3.27
CA LYS A 50 -13.81 7.68 2.74
C LYS A 50 -12.82 7.88 3.88
N THR A 51 -12.01 6.87 4.17
CA THR A 51 -10.90 7.02 5.09
C THR A 51 -9.74 7.71 4.36
N GLU A 52 -10.03 8.91 3.84
CA GLU A 52 -9.07 9.79 3.16
C GLU A 52 -7.89 10.14 4.08
N GLY A 53 -8.04 9.97 5.40
CA GLY A 53 -6.94 10.03 6.37
C GLY A 53 -6.15 8.73 6.56
N GLN A 54 -6.76 7.53 6.43
CA GLN A 54 -6.03 6.28 6.66
C GLN A 54 -4.98 6.04 5.59
N SER A 55 -5.26 6.32 4.32
CA SER A 55 -4.28 6.06 3.24
C SER A 55 -3.01 6.90 3.39
N ILE A 56 -3.14 8.15 3.87
CA ILE A 56 -2.01 9.05 4.12
C ILE A 56 -1.26 8.64 5.39
N ILE A 57 -1.98 8.33 6.48
CA ILE A 57 -1.38 7.85 7.73
C ILE A 57 -0.66 6.52 7.51
N PHE A 58 -1.27 5.55 6.83
CA PHE A 58 -0.64 4.27 6.48
C PHE A 58 0.62 4.47 5.61
N ARG A 59 0.62 5.44 4.68
CA ARG A 59 1.83 5.75 3.89
C ARG A 59 2.94 6.36 4.74
N ALA A 60 2.61 7.32 5.60
CA ALA A 60 3.58 7.96 6.50
C ALA A 60 4.20 6.93 7.47
N ASP A 61 3.36 6.10 8.08
CA ASP A 61 3.79 5.03 8.99
C ASP A 61 4.61 3.97 8.26
N TYR A 62 4.23 3.59 7.03
CA TYR A 62 5.01 2.66 6.21
C TYR A 62 6.43 3.18 5.94
N HIS A 63 6.58 4.44 5.55
CA HIS A 63 7.91 5.04 5.32
C HIS A 63 8.72 5.18 6.60
N ARG A 64 8.08 5.49 7.73
CA ARG A 64 8.73 5.52 9.04
C ARG A 64 9.24 4.13 9.42
N LEU A 65 8.37 3.11 9.35
CA LEU A 65 8.70 1.73 9.67
C LEU A 65 9.81 1.17 8.78
N LEU A 66 9.82 1.52 7.48
CA LEU A 66 10.91 1.13 6.58
C LEU A 66 12.27 1.70 7.00
N ARG A 67 12.32 2.99 7.38
CA ARG A 67 13.57 3.61 7.88
C ARG A 67 14.04 2.97 9.17
N GLU A 68 13.13 2.75 10.10
CA GLU A 68 13.45 2.11 11.37
C GLU A 68 13.98 0.68 11.16
N ASN A 69 13.37 -0.09 10.25
CA ASN A 69 13.85 -1.42 9.89
C ASN A 69 15.25 -1.41 9.27
N GLN A 70 15.55 -0.42 8.42
CA GLN A 70 16.87 -0.26 7.82
C GLN A 70 17.94 0.03 8.89
N LEU A 71 17.68 0.97 9.81
CA LEU A 71 18.59 1.29 10.90
C LEU A 71 18.82 0.09 11.83
N LEU A 72 17.77 -0.69 12.12
CA LEU A 72 17.89 -1.91 12.90
C LEU A 72 18.75 -2.97 12.21
N LYS A 73 18.62 -3.13 10.88
CA LYS A 73 19.45 -4.05 10.11
C LYS A 73 20.93 -3.65 10.14
N GLU A 74 21.22 -2.36 10.01
CA GLU A 74 22.58 -1.82 10.10
C GLU A 74 23.19 -2.09 11.48
N LEU A 75 22.44 -1.79 12.55
CA LEU A 75 22.87 -2.07 13.92
C LEU A 75 23.15 -3.56 14.14
N VAL A 76 22.27 -4.45 13.65
CA VAL A 76 22.48 -5.90 13.75
C VAL A 76 23.76 -6.32 13.01
N ALA A 77 23.97 -5.82 11.79
CA ALA A 77 25.17 -6.14 11.02
C ALA A 77 26.46 -5.69 11.73
N GLU A 78 26.47 -4.50 12.35
CA GLU A 78 27.59 -4.02 13.17
C GLU A 78 27.85 -4.92 14.37
N LYS A 79 26.79 -5.32 15.09
CA LYS A 79 26.91 -6.22 16.25
C LYS A 79 27.42 -7.60 15.87
N GLU A 80 26.95 -8.16 14.76
CA GLU A 80 27.46 -9.43 14.25
C GLU A 80 28.93 -9.36 13.82
N LEU A 81 29.38 -8.22 13.26
CA LEU A 81 30.79 -8.00 12.96
C LEU A 81 31.62 -7.90 14.25
N GLU A 82 31.15 -7.16 15.24
CA GLU A 82 31.80 -7.02 16.55
C GLU A 82 31.99 -8.38 17.23
N ILE A 83 30.95 -9.23 17.21
CA ILE A 83 30.99 -10.60 17.73
C ILE A 83 32.04 -11.43 16.99
N ARG A 84 32.05 -11.40 15.65
CA ARG A 84 33.04 -12.15 14.85
C ARG A 84 34.47 -11.75 15.16
N VAL A 85 34.74 -10.46 15.34
CA VAL A 85 36.08 -9.98 15.72
C VAL A 85 36.47 -10.47 17.11
N LYS A 86 35.56 -10.37 18.09
CA LYS A 86 35.81 -10.88 19.46
C LYS A 86 36.10 -12.38 19.46
N ASP A 87 35.33 -13.17 18.72
CA ASP A 87 35.54 -14.62 18.59
C ASP A 87 36.90 -14.95 17.96
N ALA A 88 37.31 -14.20 16.93
CA ALA A 88 38.61 -14.39 16.30
C ALA A 88 39.76 -14.09 17.26
N LEU A 89 39.64 -13.02 18.07
CA LEU A 89 40.63 -12.67 19.08
C LEU A 89 40.73 -13.74 20.18
N LEU A 90 39.58 -14.22 20.68
CA LEU A 90 39.56 -15.29 21.69
C LEU A 90 40.16 -16.60 21.16
N LYS A 91 39.89 -16.97 19.91
CA LYS A 91 40.54 -18.15 19.29
C LYS A 91 42.06 -17.97 19.18
N LYS A 92 42.51 -16.77 18.83
CA LYS A 92 43.95 -16.46 18.74
C LYS A 92 44.63 -16.53 20.11
N THR A 93 44.03 -15.99 21.17
CA THR A 93 44.61 -16.04 22.52
C THR A 93 44.66 -17.47 23.07
N VAL A 94 43.61 -18.27 22.86
CA VAL A 94 43.60 -19.69 23.24
C VAL A 94 44.70 -20.48 22.54
N TYR A 95 44.98 -20.18 21.26
CA TYR A 95 46.07 -20.83 20.52
C TYR A 95 47.46 -20.47 21.08
N GLN A 96 47.69 -19.20 21.42
CA GLN A 96 48.97 -18.75 21.99
C GLN A 96 49.24 -19.38 23.37
N ASN A 97 48.21 -19.50 24.23
CA ASN A 97 48.35 -20.08 25.57
C ASN A 97 48.58 -21.61 25.56
N LYS A 98 48.32 -22.31 24.45
CA LYS A 98 48.60 -23.76 24.31
C LYS A 98 49.99 -24.06 23.73
N SER A 99 50.69 -23.03 23.26
CA SER A 99 51.96 -23.17 22.53
C SER A 99 53.19 -22.78 23.38
N GLY A 100 52.98 -22.46 24.67
CA GLY A 100 54.04 -22.23 25.67
C GLY A 100 53.82 -23.13 26.87
#